data_AF-A0A2S8RPB4-F1
#
_entry.id   AF-A0A2S8RPB4-F1
#
_cell.length_a   1.000
_cell.length_b   1.000
_cell.length_c   1.000
_cell.angle_alpha   90.00
_cell.angle_beta   90.00
_cell.angle_gamma   90.00
#
_symmetry.space_group_name_H-M   'P 1'
#
loop_
_entity.id
_entity.type
_entity.pdbx_description
1 polymer ?
#
loop_
_entity_poly.entity_id
_entity_poly.type
_entity_poly.pdbx_seq_one_letter_code
_entity_poly.pdbx_strand_id
1 'polypeptide(L)'
;MQAQKSKIASVETQMQRGKNIGSALFFFIFVLVMSIPLLDILAGFAIILYMPMLIFARSAQRAVDFGWLLLGAALCMFGFFLPGIFEGPTSSGFFHGWLLEVILNAAVGWFILARRLGHLFATPNGDA
;
A
#
# COMPACT_ATOMS: atom_id res chain seq x y z
N MET A 1 -2.95 -40.83 13.40
CA MET A 1 -3.64 -39.70 12.73
C MET A 1 -3.47 -38.33 13.41
N GLN A 2 -2.94 -38.20 14.64
CA GLN A 2 -2.73 -36.88 15.28
C GLN A 2 -1.56 -36.05 14.72
N ALA A 3 -0.48 -36.69 14.24
CA ALA A 3 0.71 -35.99 13.75
C ALA A 3 0.46 -35.14 12.48
N GLN A 4 -0.47 -35.56 11.62
CA GLN A 4 -0.80 -34.84 10.38
C GLN A 4 -1.60 -33.55 10.68
N LYS A 5 -2.48 -33.56 11.68
CA LYS A 5 -3.27 -32.39 12.12
C LYS A 5 -2.38 -31.30 12.73
N SER A 6 -1.36 -31.71 13.49
CA SER A 6 -0.36 -30.81 14.08
C SER A 6 0.49 -30.10 13.02
N LYS A 7 0.95 -30.82 11.99
CA LYS A 7 1.70 -30.24 10.87
C LYS A 7 0.86 -29.23 10.08
N ILE A 8 -0.40 -29.55 9.77
CA ILE A 8 -1.29 -28.65 9.01
C ILE A 8 -1.54 -27.35 9.78
N ALA A 9 -1.82 -27.43 11.09
CA ALA A 9 -2.01 -26.23 11.92
C ALA A 9 -0.73 -25.37 12.03
N SER A 10 0.45 -26.00 12.03
CA SER A 10 1.73 -25.28 12.05
C SER A 10 2.05 -24.57 10.73
N VAL A 11 1.68 -25.17 9.60
CA VAL A 11 1.87 -24.58 8.26
C VAL A 11 0.92 -23.41 8.05
N GLU A 12 -0.34 -23.56 8.44
CA GLU A 12 -1.35 -22.50 8.35
C GLU A 12 -0.98 -21.28 9.21
N THR A 13 -0.46 -21.49 10.42
CA THR A 13 0.05 -20.39 11.27
C THR A 13 1.31 -19.74 10.71
N GLN A 14 2.21 -20.50 10.06
CA GLN A 14 3.38 -19.94 9.38
C GLN A 14 2.98 -19.13 8.14
N MET A 15 2.03 -19.59 7.33
CA MET A 15 1.50 -18.86 6.18
C MET A 15 0.80 -17.56 6.60
N GLN A 16 -0.03 -17.60 7.65
CA GLN A 16 -0.68 -16.41 8.19
C GLN A 16 0.34 -15.38 8.70
N ARG A 17 1.40 -15.84 9.39
CA ARG A 17 2.50 -14.98 9.84
C ARG A 17 3.29 -14.41 8.66
N GLY A 18 3.61 -15.21 7.66
CA GLY A 18 4.30 -14.78 6.44
C GLY A 18 3.52 -13.69 5.70
N LYS A 19 2.19 -13.86 5.58
CA LYS A 19 1.31 -12.85 4.98
C LYS A 19 1.32 -11.54 5.78
N ASN A 20 1.25 -11.63 7.10
CA ASN A 20 1.26 -10.44 7.97
C ASN A 20 2.62 -9.73 7.92
N ILE A 21 3.73 -10.47 7.91
CA ILE A 21 5.09 -9.93 7.79
C ILE A 21 5.29 -9.28 6.42
N GLY A 22 4.89 -9.94 5.34
CA GLY A 22 4.97 -9.39 3.99
C GLY A 22 4.16 -8.10 3.83
N SER A 23 2.94 -8.07 4.38
CA SER A 23 2.10 -6.86 4.38
C SER A 23 2.72 -5.73 5.20
N ALA A 24 3.35 -6.03 6.34
CA ALA A 24 4.01 -5.03 7.18
C ALA A 24 5.28 -4.47 6.51
N LEU A 25 6.08 -5.33 5.87
CA LEU A 25 7.25 -4.93 5.09
C LEU A 25 6.86 -4.07 3.89
N PHE A 26 5.84 -4.48 3.13
CA PHE A 26 5.32 -3.69 2.02
C PHE A 26 4.87 -2.30 2.48
N PHE A 27 4.11 -2.24 3.57
CA PHE A 27 3.68 -0.96 4.17
C PHE A 27 4.88 -0.07 4.56
N PHE A 28 5.87 -0.63 5.24
CA PHE A 28 7.04 0.14 5.68
C PHE A 28 7.86 0.66 4.50
N ILE A 29 8.12 -0.19 3.51
CA ILE A 29 8.84 0.19 2.28
C ILE A 29 8.05 1.25 1.52
N PHE A 30 6.73 1.07 1.40
CA PHE A 30 5.86 2.04 0.74
C PHE A 30 5.97 3.41 1.40
N VAL A 31 5.80 3.50 2.73
CA VAL A 31 5.88 4.79 3.45
C VAL A 31 7.27 5.42 3.30
N LEU A 32 8.34 4.62 3.37
CA LEU A 32 9.70 5.12 3.21
C LEU A 32 9.95 5.67 1.79
N VAL A 33 9.56 4.93 0.76
CA VAL A 33 9.70 5.35 -0.64
C VAL A 33 8.88 6.62 -0.91
N MET A 34 7.63 6.65 -0.43
CA MET A 34 6.70 7.77 -0.62
C MET A 34 6.99 8.97 0.28
N SER A 35 8.05 8.94 1.10
CA SER A 35 8.51 10.08 1.92
C SER A 35 9.63 10.90 1.26
N ILE A 36 10.18 10.39 0.15
CA ILE A 36 11.20 11.04 -0.66
C ILE A 36 10.50 11.61 -1.90
N PRO A 37 10.41 12.94 -2.09
CA PRO A 37 9.54 13.55 -3.11
C PRO A 37 9.73 13.01 -4.53
N LEU A 38 10.98 12.78 -4.96
CA LEU A 38 11.26 12.24 -6.29
C LEU A 38 10.81 10.77 -6.43
N LEU A 39 10.98 9.98 -5.36
CA LEU A 39 10.56 8.59 -5.34
C LEU A 39 9.04 8.46 -5.18
N ASP A 40 8.40 9.39 -4.47
CA ASP A 40 6.94 9.47 -4.35
C ASP A 40 6.29 9.62 -5.74
N ILE A 41 6.79 10.57 -6.55
CA ILE A 41 6.33 10.73 -7.93
C ILE A 41 6.55 9.43 -8.73
N LEU A 42 7.76 8.89 -8.74
CA LEU A 42 8.10 7.70 -9.54
C LEU A 42 7.29 6.47 -9.10
N ALA A 43 7.18 6.22 -7.80
CA ALA A 43 6.43 5.11 -7.23
C ALA A 43 4.92 5.29 -7.45
N GLY A 44 4.39 6.50 -7.26
CA GLY A 44 3.00 6.84 -7.56
C GLY A 44 2.65 6.56 -9.02
N PHE A 45 3.48 6.99 -9.97
CA PHE A 45 3.32 6.65 -11.39
C PHE A 45 3.39 5.15 -11.64
N ALA A 46 4.39 4.46 -11.08
CA ALA A 46 4.53 3.01 -11.24
C ALA A 46 3.27 2.27 -10.74
N ILE A 47 2.71 2.67 -9.59
CA ILE A 47 1.50 2.09 -9.02
C ILE A 47 0.29 2.36 -9.92
N ILE A 48 0.13 3.59 -10.42
CA ILE A 48 -0.98 3.95 -11.31
C ILE A 48 -0.91 3.25 -12.66
N LEU A 49 0.27 2.88 -13.14
CA LEU A 49 0.41 2.08 -14.37
C LEU A 49 0.24 0.58 -14.11
N TYR A 50 0.75 0.09 -12.99
CA TYR A 50 0.78 -1.34 -12.68
C TYR A 50 -0.57 -1.86 -12.16
N MET A 51 -1.21 -1.14 -11.22
CA MET A 51 -2.44 -1.58 -10.58
C MET A 51 -3.63 -1.75 -11.54
N PRO A 52 -3.84 -0.89 -12.56
CA PRO A 52 -4.88 -1.12 -13.57
C PRO A 52 -4.75 -2.46 -14.28
N MET A 53 -3.52 -2.88 -14.63
CA MET A 53 -3.28 -4.18 -15.26
C MET A 53 -3.74 -5.33 -14.35
N LEU A 54 -3.43 -5.25 -13.05
CA LEU A 54 -3.90 -6.23 -12.06
C LEU A 54 -5.42 -6.21 -11.89
N ILE A 55 -6.04 -5.03 -11.85
CA ILE A 55 -7.50 -4.87 -11.74
C ILE A 55 -8.18 -5.52 -12.96
N PHE A 56 -7.69 -5.27 -14.18
CA PHE A 56 -8.26 -5.88 -15.39
C PHE A 56 -8.12 -7.40 -15.40
N ALA A 57 -6.95 -7.90 -15.00
CA ALA A 57 -6.65 -9.33 -15.03
C ALA A 57 -7.36 -10.12 -13.92
N ARG A 58 -7.60 -9.53 -12.75
CA ARG A 58 -7.98 -10.29 -11.54
C ARG A 58 -9.23 -9.79 -10.81
N SER A 59 -9.66 -8.54 -11.00
CA SER A 59 -10.82 -8.02 -10.27
C SER A 59 -12.14 -8.37 -10.94
N ALA A 60 -13.07 -8.93 -10.15
CA ALA A 60 -14.48 -9.06 -10.51
C ALA A 60 -15.26 -7.74 -10.31
N GLN A 61 -14.74 -6.79 -9.51
CA GLN A 61 -15.36 -5.51 -9.16
C GLN A 61 -14.55 -4.32 -9.68
N ARG A 62 -14.17 -4.38 -10.96
CA ARG A 62 -13.21 -3.45 -11.59
C ARG A 62 -13.48 -1.98 -11.30
N ALA A 63 -14.73 -1.53 -11.46
CA ALA A 63 -15.09 -0.12 -11.26
C ALA A 63 -14.83 0.36 -9.81
N VAL A 64 -15.11 -0.48 -8.82
CA VAL A 64 -14.90 -0.14 -7.41
C VAL A 64 -13.41 -0.07 -7.11
N ASP A 65 -12.64 -1.02 -7.61
CA ASP A 65 -11.19 -1.06 -7.38
C ASP A 65 -10.45 0.07 -8.09
N PHE A 66 -10.90 0.45 -9.29
CA PHE A 66 -10.45 1.68 -9.95
C PHE A 66 -10.78 2.93 -9.14
N GLY A 67 -11.99 3.00 -8.56
CA GLY A 67 -12.38 4.10 -7.69
C GLY A 67 -11.45 4.24 -6.48
N TRP A 68 -11.12 3.13 -5.82
CA TRP A 68 -10.17 3.13 -4.70
C TRP A 68 -8.74 3.48 -5.11
N LEU A 69 -8.29 2.99 -6.27
CA LEU A 69 -6.99 3.34 -6.82
C LEU A 69 -6.88 4.85 -7.10
N LEU A 70 -7.90 5.43 -7.75
CA LEU A 70 -7.95 6.86 -8.05
C LEU A 70 -8.04 7.70 -6.78
N LEU A 71 -8.84 7.27 -5.79
CA LEU A 71 -8.91 7.95 -4.50
C LEU A 71 -7.55 7.94 -3.79
N GLY A 72 -6.87 6.79 -3.76
CA GLY A 72 -5.53 6.69 -3.17
C GLY A 72 -4.52 7.58 -3.88
N ALA A 73 -4.54 7.58 -5.21
CA ALA A 73 -3.67 8.43 -6.01
C ALA A 73 -3.90 9.92 -5.76
N ALA A 74 -5.17 10.35 -5.70
CA ALA A 74 -5.53 11.72 -5.40
C ALA A 74 -5.07 12.14 -4.00
N LEU A 75 -5.20 11.25 -3.00
CA LEU A 75 -4.73 11.51 -1.64
C LEU A 75 -3.19 11.60 -1.57
N CYS A 76 -2.45 10.70 -2.21
CA CYS A 76 -0.99 10.79 -2.29
C CYS A 76 -0.55 12.09 -3.00
N MET A 77 -1.18 12.40 -4.14
CA MET A 77 -0.89 13.62 -4.90
C MET A 77 -1.19 14.88 -4.10
N PHE A 78 -2.28 14.90 -3.32
CA PHE A 78 -2.55 16.00 -2.38
C PHE A 78 -1.49 16.08 -1.28
N GLY A 79 -1.09 14.93 -0.73
CA GLY A 79 -0.04 14.81 0.28
C GLY A 79 1.28 15.46 -0.15
N PHE A 80 1.71 15.16 -1.38
CA PHE A 80 2.93 15.73 -1.99
C PHE A 80 2.98 17.26 -1.97
N PHE A 81 1.83 17.95 -2.05
CA PHE A 81 1.79 19.41 -2.01
C PHE A 81 1.78 19.99 -0.59
N LEU A 82 1.56 19.19 0.45
CA LEU A 82 1.48 19.68 1.83
C LEU A 82 2.75 20.39 2.30
N PRO A 83 3.97 19.89 2.08
CA PRO A 83 5.20 20.62 2.43
C PRO A 83 5.25 22.04 1.83
N GLY A 84 4.80 22.21 0.59
CA GLY A 84 4.75 23.50 -0.10
C GLY A 84 3.62 24.42 0.37
N ILE A 85 2.48 23.86 0.79
CA ILE A 85 1.36 24.64 1.36
C ILE A 85 1.72 25.17 2.75
N PHE A 86 2.42 24.36 3.55
CA PHE A 86 2.87 24.73 4.89
C PHE A 86 4.23 25.43 4.90
N GLU A 87 4.80 25.76 3.74
CA GLU A 87 6.07 26.45 3.62
C GLU A 87 5.93 27.90 4.12
N GLY A 88 6.18 28.08 5.42
CA GLY A 88 6.27 29.38 6.08
C GLY A 88 7.71 29.89 6.15
N PRO A 89 7.94 31.07 6.78
CA PRO A 89 9.28 31.66 6.93
C PRO A 89 10.26 30.82 7.77
N THR A 90 9.79 29.73 8.37
CA THR A 90 10.53 28.88 9.30
C THR A 90 10.59 27.45 8.78
N SER A 91 11.73 26.78 8.99
CA SER A 91 11.94 25.36 8.66
C SER A 91 10.94 24.40 9.33
N SER A 92 10.25 24.85 10.38
CA SER A 92 9.19 24.10 11.05
C SER A 92 7.97 23.87 10.16
N GLY A 93 7.59 24.82 9.29
CA GLY A 93 6.42 24.69 8.43
C GLY A 93 6.55 23.55 7.41
N PHE A 94 7.72 23.50 6.76
CA PHE A 94 8.08 22.41 5.85
C PHE A 94 8.02 21.03 6.53
N PHE A 95 8.58 20.91 7.73
CA PHE A 95 8.54 19.64 8.48
C PHE A 95 7.12 19.19 8.83
N HIS A 96 6.23 20.11 9.19
CA HIS A 96 4.83 19.77 9.46
C HIS A 96 4.10 19.28 8.21
N GLY A 97 4.29 19.95 7.08
CA GLY A 97 3.72 19.52 5.80
C GLY A 97 4.22 18.14 5.37
N TRP A 98 5.54 17.90 5.51
CA TRP A 98 6.14 16.58 5.23
C TRP A 98 5.62 15.49 6.17
N LEU A 99 5.48 15.77 7.47
CA LEU A 99 4.96 14.78 8.41
C LEU A 99 3.50 14.40 8.07
N LEU A 100 2.68 15.38 7.67
CA LEU A 100 1.30 15.13 7.24
C LEU A 100 1.24 14.30 5.95
N GLU A 101 2.12 14.58 4.98
CA GLU A 101 2.29 13.78 3.77
C GLU A 101 2.61 12.32 4.11
N VAL A 102 3.60 12.08 4.98
CA VAL A 102 4.00 10.73 5.42
C VAL A 102 2.83 9.99 6.08
N ILE A 103 2.08 10.66 6.96
CA ILE A 103 0.90 10.08 7.62
C ILE A 103 -0.19 9.74 6.61
N LEU A 104 -0.42 10.61 5.63
CA LEU A 104 -1.42 10.40 4.59
C LEU A 104 -1.04 9.23 3.68
N ASN A 105 0.22 9.16 3.24
CA ASN A 105 0.76 8.05 2.47
C ASN A 105 0.67 6.75 3.27
N ALA A 106 0.99 6.76 4.57
CA ALA A 106 0.76 5.59 5.43
C ALA A 106 -0.71 5.15 5.46
N ALA A 107 -1.65 6.08 5.62
CA ALA A 107 -3.09 5.75 5.60
C ALA A 107 -3.52 5.13 4.26
N VAL A 108 -3.05 5.67 3.13
CA VAL A 108 -3.33 5.14 1.79
C VAL A 108 -2.70 3.76 1.60
N GLY A 109 -1.43 3.59 1.92
CA GLY A 109 -0.71 2.32 1.79
C GLY A 109 -1.35 1.20 2.60
N TRP A 110 -1.77 1.50 3.84
CA TRP A 110 -2.43 0.53 4.70
C TRP A 110 -3.86 0.21 4.25
N PHE A 111 -4.69 1.22 4.01
CA PHE A 111 -6.12 1.01 3.78
C PHE A 111 -6.44 0.62 2.34
N ILE A 112 -5.81 1.29 1.38
CA ILE A 112 -6.13 1.13 -0.04
C ILE A 112 -5.29 0.01 -0.64
N LEU A 113 -3.96 0.08 -0.52
CA LEU A 113 -3.08 -0.91 -1.17
C LEU A 113 -3.07 -2.25 -0.43
N ALA A 114 -2.84 -2.27 0.88
CA ALA A 114 -2.71 -3.52 1.62
C ALA A 114 -4.06 -4.22 1.91
N ARG A 115 -5.14 -3.46 2.15
CA ARG A 115 -6.45 -4.04 2.49
C ARG A 115 -7.38 -4.13 1.29
N ARG A 116 -7.79 -2.99 0.73
CA ARG A 116 -8.83 -2.97 -0.32
C ARG A 116 -8.36 -3.63 -1.62
N LEU A 117 -7.18 -3.25 -2.09
CA LEU A 117 -6.57 -3.77 -3.32
C LEU A 117 -5.65 -4.98 -3.04
N GLY A 118 -5.44 -5.32 -1.76
CA GLY A 118 -4.60 -6.44 -1.33
C GLY A 118 -4.98 -7.77 -1.95
N HIS A 119 -6.28 -7.96 -2.22
CA HIS A 119 -6.81 -9.18 -2.84
C HIS A 119 -6.26 -9.42 -4.26
N LEU A 120 -5.85 -8.36 -4.98
CA LEU A 120 -5.28 -8.48 -6.33
C LEU A 120 -3.91 -9.17 -6.34
N PHE A 121 -3.21 -9.16 -5.20
CA PHE A 121 -1.90 -9.78 -5.04
C PHE A 121 -1.99 -11.25 -4.60
N ALA A 122 -3.17 -11.74 -4.22
CA ALA A 122 -3.35 -13.15 -3.92
C ALA A 122 -3.30 -13.99 -5.21
N THR A 123 -2.44 -15.00 -5.25
CA THR A 123 -2.44 -15.99 -6.33
C THR A 123 -3.69 -16.87 -6.20
N PRO A 124 -4.40 -17.17 -7.30
CA PRO A 124 -5.59 -18.04 -7.27
C PRO A 124 -5.32 -19.47 -6.78
N ASN A 125 -4.06 -19.92 -6.81
CA ASN A 125 -3.68 -21.28 -6.47
C ASN A 125 -2.82 -21.26 -5.21
N GLY A 126 -3.45 -21.50 -4.06
CA GLY A 126 -2.81 -21.83 -2.79
C GLY A 126 -2.55 -23.33 -2.63
N ASP A 127 -2.33 -24.06 -3.73
CA ASP A 127 -1.87 -25.45 -3.69
C ASP A 127 -0.37 -25.46 -3.96
N ALA A 128 0.41 -25.43 -2.87
CA ALA A 128 1.83 -25.76 -2.85
C ALA A 128 2.05 -26.85 -1.79
#